data_AF-A0A6N9TTF1-F1
#
_entry.id   AF-A0A6N9TTF1-F1
#
_cell.length_a   1.000
_cell.length_b   1.000
_cell.length_c   1.000
_cell.angle_alpha   90.00
_cell.angle_beta   90.00
_cell.angle_gamma   90.00
#
_symmetry.space_group_name_H-M   'P 1'
#
loop_
_entity.id
_entity.type
_entity.pdbx_description
1 polymer ?
#
loop_
_entity_poly.entity_id
_entity_poly.type
_entity_poly.pdbx_seq_one_letter_code
_entity_poly.pdbx_strand_id
1 'polypeptide(L)'
;LLDLALPALRRMPEGDRRAFLETVDALVREDGRLTLFEFVLQVVLERRLRPEAWEREPAALGTLDPVLGEAAALLSLLAHAGGGPEASAAAYRRGLARLTGADIPQTPRSACSLAGLRRHLEALARLAPPLRRRVLEACAECVMADGTLRPREGELLRAVAEALDVPIPPHQPAAAA
;
A
#
# COMPACT_ATOMS: atom_id res chain seq x y z
N LEU A 1 -0.12 20.01 -4.10
CA LEU A 1 -1.48 20.42 -3.67
C LEU A 1 -1.89 19.72 -2.37
N LEU A 2 -1.76 18.39 -2.24
CA LEU A 2 -2.09 17.69 -0.99
C LEU A 2 -1.31 18.22 0.21
N ASP A 3 0.00 18.34 0.08
CA ASP A 3 0.89 18.80 1.17
C ASP A 3 0.56 20.21 1.65
N LEU A 4 -0.01 21.04 0.77
CA LEU A 4 -0.45 22.40 1.10
C LEU A 4 -1.81 22.41 1.81
N ALA A 5 -2.69 21.46 1.49
CA ALA A 5 -4.04 21.36 2.06
C ALA A 5 -4.06 20.65 3.42
N LEU A 6 -3.19 19.67 3.64
CA LEU A 6 -3.15 18.83 4.84
C LEU A 6 -3.11 19.61 6.18
N PRO A 7 -2.32 20.69 6.35
CA PRO A 7 -2.31 21.45 7.60
C PRO A 7 -3.65 22.13 7.91
N ALA A 8 -4.38 22.58 6.88
CA ALA A 8 -5.70 23.17 7.07
C ALA A 8 -6.73 22.08 7.44
N LEU A 9 -6.72 20.96 6.72
CA LEU A 9 -7.62 19.83 6.97
C LEU A 9 -7.46 19.23 8.37
N ARG A 10 -6.23 19.18 8.90
CA ARG A 10 -5.95 18.67 10.27
C ARG A 10 -6.53 19.54 11.38
N ARG A 11 -6.77 20.84 11.12
CA ARG A 11 -7.35 21.77 12.11
C ARG A 11 -8.87 21.67 12.20
N MET A 12 -9.52 20.95 11.27
CA MET A 12 -10.95 20.74 11.30
C MET A 12 -11.36 19.86 12.49
N PRO A 13 -12.55 20.05 13.08
CA PRO A 13 -13.14 19.12 14.03
C PRO A 13 -13.18 17.67 13.50
N GLU A 14 -13.14 16.67 14.40
CA GLU A 14 -13.10 15.25 14.00
C GLU A 14 -14.30 14.86 13.10
N GLY A 15 -15.49 15.36 13.41
CA GLY A 15 -16.69 15.13 12.60
C GLY A 15 -16.54 15.65 11.18
N ASP A 16 -15.97 16.84 11.00
CA ASP A 16 -15.77 17.45 9.70
C ASP A 16 -14.67 16.75 8.90
N ARG A 17 -13.60 16.28 9.57
CA ARG A 17 -12.57 15.45 8.92
C ARG A 17 -13.17 14.13 8.42
N ARG A 18 -14.07 13.52 9.19
CA ARG A 18 -14.77 12.29 8.78
C ARG A 18 -15.68 12.55 7.58
N ALA A 19 -16.51 13.59 7.62
CA ALA A 19 -17.38 13.96 6.51
C ALA A 19 -16.60 14.28 5.23
N PHE A 20 -15.44 14.93 5.35
CA PHE A 20 -14.53 15.16 4.22
C PHE A 20 -14.01 13.85 3.62
N LEU A 21 -13.57 12.90 4.45
CA LEU A 21 -13.11 11.59 3.98
C LEU A 21 -14.22 10.79 3.30
N GLU A 22 -15.43 10.81 3.85
CA GLU A 22 -16.62 10.18 3.24
C GLU A 22 -16.94 10.81 1.87
N THR A 23 -16.77 12.14 1.73
CA THR A 23 -16.96 12.84 0.46
C THR A 23 -15.92 12.44 -0.56
N VAL A 24 -14.63 12.38 -0.18
CA VAL A 24 -13.56 11.90 -1.06
C VAL A 24 -13.82 10.46 -1.49
N ASP A 25 -14.27 9.62 -0.56
CA ASP A 25 -14.58 8.21 -0.81
C ASP A 25 -15.79 8.02 -1.73
N ALA A 26 -16.79 8.92 -1.67
CA ALA A 26 -17.89 8.95 -2.63
C ALA A 26 -17.41 9.37 -4.03
N LEU A 27 -16.61 10.44 -4.12
CA LEU A 27 -16.09 10.95 -5.40
C LEU A 27 -15.24 9.92 -6.14
N VAL A 28 -14.39 9.21 -5.41
CA VAL A 28 -13.54 8.15 -5.96
C VAL A 28 -14.33 6.94 -6.45
N ARG A 29 -15.56 6.72 -5.94
CA ARG A 29 -16.42 5.62 -6.39
C ARG A 29 -17.35 5.99 -7.53
N GLU A 30 -17.47 7.27 -7.87
CA GLU A 30 -18.47 7.77 -8.81
C GLU A 30 -18.31 7.18 -10.22
N ASP A 31 -17.08 6.90 -10.65
CA ASP A 31 -16.80 6.29 -11.94
C ASP A 31 -16.76 4.75 -11.90
N GLY A 32 -16.97 4.15 -10.72
CA GLY A 32 -16.89 2.71 -10.47
C GLY A 32 -15.49 2.11 -10.64
N ARG A 33 -14.44 2.92 -10.77
CA ARG A 33 -13.07 2.49 -11.06
C ARG A 33 -12.07 3.21 -10.14
N LEU A 34 -11.74 2.56 -9.03
CA LEU A 34 -10.63 3.01 -8.20
C LEU A 34 -9.32 2.94 -8.99
N THR A 35 -8.69 4.08 -9.25
CA THR A 35 -7.33 4.17 -9.81
C THR A 35 -6.29 4.05 -8.70
N LEU A 36 -5.04 3.79 -9.08
CA LEU A 36 -3.95 3.73 -8.11
C LEU A 36 -3.75 5.08 -7.40
N PHE A 37 -3.82 6.19 -8.13
CA PHE A 37 -3.68 7.53 -7.56
C PHE A 37 -4.75 7.80 -6.50
N GLU A 38 -6.01 7.48 -6.79
CA GLU A 38 -7.12 7.65 -5.85
C GLU A 38 -6.96 6.75 -4.62
N PHE A 39 -6.47 5.54 -4.80
CA PHE A 39 -6.13 4.66 -3.69
C PHE A 39 -5.06 5.26 -2.78
N VAL A 40 -3.95 5.75 -3.36
CA VAL A 40 -2.88 6.43 -2.61
C VAL A 40 -3.44 7.64 -1.87
N LEU A 41 -4.27 8.43 -2.54
CA LEU A 41 -4.91 9.62 -1.99
C LEU A 41 -5.76 9.29 -0.77
N GLN A 42 -6.62 8.27 -0.85
CA GLN A 42 -7.46 7.84 0.26
C GLN A 42 -6.63 7.41 1.47
N VAL A 43 -5.63 6.53 1.25
CA VAL A 43 -4.73 6.06 2.32
C VAL A 43 -4.03 7.23 3.01
N VAL A 44 -3.46 8.16 2.24
CA VAL A 44 -2.75 9.33 2.79
C VAL A 44 -3.70 10.22 3.58
N LEU A 45 -4.88 10.52 3.04
CA LEU A 45 -5.84 11.39 3.71
C LEU A 45 -6.38 10.75 5.00
N GLU A 46 -6.78 9.49 4.97
CA GLU A 46 -7.26 8.77 6.15
C GLU A 46 -6.19 8.80 7.25
N ARG A 47 -4.94 8.45 6.90
CA ARG A 47 -3.82 8.41 7.85
C ARG A 47 -3.53 9.78 8.47
N ARG A 48 -3.53 10.84 7.67
CA ARG A 48 -3.16 12.18 8.13
C ARG A 48 -4.29 12.89 8.88
N LEU A 49 -5.55 12.52 8.61
CA LEU A 49 -6.74 13.17 9.17
C LEU A 49 -7.42 12.38 10.29
N ARG A 50 -7.11 11.10 10.51
CA ARG A 50 -7.65 10.31 11.65
C ARG A 50 -6.59 9.58 12.48
N PRO A 51 -5.50 10.22 12.92
CA PRO A 51 -4.44 9.53 13.67
C PRO A 51 -4.94 8.76 14.89
N GLU A 52 -6.02 9.23 15.52
CA GLU A 52 -6.64 8.63 16.72
C GLU A 52 -7.30 7.27 16.44
N ALA A 53 -7.59 6.96 15.17
CA ALA A 53 -8.14 5.67 14.75
C ALA A 53 -7.10 4.55 14.80
N TRP A 54 -5.82 4.88 14.63
CA TRP A 54 -4.72 3.91 14.64
C TRP A 54 -4.14 3.65 16.03
N GLU A 55 -4.30 4.58 16.98
CA GLU A 55 -3.86 4.39 18.36
C GLU A 55 -4.70 3.36 19.13
N ARG A 56 -5.90 3.03 18.64
CA ARG A 56 -6.83 2.07 19.25
C ARG A 56 -6.77 0.67 18.64
N GLU A 57 -5.78 0.38 17.80
CA GLU A 57 -5.70 -0.93 17.15
C GLU A 57 -5.49 -2.08 18.15
N PRO A 58 -6.10 -3.25 17.90
CA PRO A 58 -5.89 -4.45 18.71
C PRO A 58 -4.42 -4.89 18.70
N ALA A 59 -4.04 -5.76 19.65
CA ALA A 59 -2.69 -6.28 19.79
C ALA A 59 -2.09 -6.71 18.44
N ALA A 60 -0.88 -6.22 18.14
CA ALA A 60 -0.23 -6.44 16.86
C ALA A 60 0.06 -7.92 16.61
N LEU A 61 -0.15 -8.36 15.36
CA LEU A 61 0.12 -9.73 14.93
C LEU A 61 1.64 -9.96 14.88
N GLY A 62 2.12 -10.91 15.68
CA GLY A 62 3.53 -11.32 15.74
C GLY A 62 3.96 -12.35 14.69
N THR A 63 3.05 -12.76 13.79
CA THR A 63 3.32 -13.71 12.69
C THR A 63 2.61 -13.26 11.41
N LEU A 64 3.15 -13.68 10.26
CA LEU A 64 2.59 -13.44 8.92
C LEU A 64 1.49 -14.44 8.55
N ASP A 65 1.47 -15.63 9.14
CA ASP A 65 0.57 -16.73 8.77
C ASP A 65 -0.91 -16.33 8.61
N PRO A 66 -1.53 -15.56 9.53
CA PRO A 66 -2.95 -15.21 9.41
C PRO A 66 -3.25 -14.19 8.31
N VAL A 67 -2.23 -13.53 7.75
CA VAL A 67 -2.38 -12.48 6.72
C VAL A 67 -1.54 -12.77 5.47
N LEU A 68 -1.09 -14.01 5.30
CA LEU A 68 -0.19 -14.40 4.22
C LEU A 68 -0.88 -14.34 2.85
N GLY A 69 -2.20 -14.62 2.81
CA GLY A 69 -3.01 -14.47 1.61
C GLY A 69 -3.13 -13.01 1.15
N GLU A 70 -3.28 -12.10 2.10
CA GLU A 70 -3.34 -10.65 1.87
C GLU A 70 -2.00 -10.12 1.37
N ALA A 71 -0.89 -10.61 1.93
CA ALA A 71 0.45 -10.29 1.44
C ALA A 71 0.67 -10.83 0.01
N ALA A 72 0.24 -12.05 -0.28
CA ALA A 72 0.32 -12.63 -1.62
C ALA A 72 -0.55 -11.86 -2.64
N ALA A 73 -1.74 -11.40 -2.24
CA ALA A 73 -2.61 -10.60 -3.10
C ALA A 73 -2.00 -9.22 -3.42
N LEU A 74 -1.40 -8.56 -2.41
CA LEU A 74 -0.64 -7.32 -2.60
C LEU A 74 0.51 -7.52 -3.59
N LEU A 75 1.33 -8.56 -3.40
CA LEU A 75 2.44 -8.87 -4.31
C LEU A 75 1.97 -9.21 -5.72
N SER A 76 0.84 -9.91 -5.87
CA SER A 76 0.25 -10.21 -7.17
C SER A 76 -0.12 -8.93 -7.92
N LEU A 77 -0.73 -7.96 -7.23
CA LEU A 77 -1.11 -6.68 -7.80
C LEU A 77 0.11 -5.85 -8.24
N LEU A 78 1.15 -5.79 -7.41
CA LEU A 78 2.41 -5.12 -7.73
C LEU A 78 3.08 -5.76 -8.97
N ALA A 79 3.14 -7.08 -9.00
CA ALA A 79 3.71 -7.82 -10.12
C ALA A 79 2.94 -7.60 -11.44
N HIS A 80 1.62 -7.49 -11.40
CA HIS A 80 0.80 -7.18 -12.60
C HIS A 80 0.96 -5.74 -13.07
N ALA A 81 1.32 -4.82 -12.17
CA ALA A 81 1.56 -3.42 -12.51
C ALA A 81 2.91 -3.21 -13.24
N GLY A 82 3.89 -4.08 -12.99
CA GLY A 82 5.26 -3.92 -13.48
C GLY A 82 5.59 -4.53 -14.85
N GLY A 83 4.69 -5.26 -15.52
CA GLY A 83 5.01 -5.79 -16.85
C GLY A 83 4.09 -6.88 -17.41
N GLY A 84 4.57 -7.56 -18.45
CA GLY A 84 3.88 -8.67 -19.12
C GLY A 84 3.81 -9.95 -18.27
N PRO A 85 3.05 -10.98 -18.70
CA PRO A 85 2.72 -12.15 -17.88
C PRO A 85 3.92 -12.91 -17.29
N GLU A 86 4.98 -13.13 -18.07
CA GLU A 86 6.17 -13.85 -17.61
C GLU A 86 6.98 -13.04 -16.59
N ALA A 87 7.16 -11.74 -16.85
CA ALA A 87 7.84 -10.82 -15.93
C ALA A 87 7.06 -10.70 -14.61
N SER A 88 5.73 -10.70 -14.68
CA SER A 88 4.85 -10.68 -13.53
C SER A 88 5.03 -11.91 -12.63
N ALA A 89 5.01 -13.11 -13.20
CA ALA A 89 5.18 -14.33 -12.41
C ALA A 89 6.57 -14.43 -11.75
N ALA A 90 7.62 -13.95 -12.42
CA ALA A 90 8.96 -13.86 -11.83
C ALA A 90 9.01 -12.84 -10.68
N ALA A 91 8.44 -11.65 -10.88
CA ALA A 91 8.35 -10.59 -9.87
C ALA A 91 7.59 -11.03 -8.62
N TYR A 92 6.44 -11.69 -8.82
CA TYR A 92 5.64 -12.22 -7.72
C TYR A 92 6.43 -13.23 -6.88
N ARG A 93 7.11 -14.20 -7.52
CA ARG A 93 7.92 -15.21 -6.82
C ARG A 93 9.07 -14.59 -6.02
N ARG A 94 9.75 -13.58 -6.58
CA ARG A 94 10.81 -12.84 -5.87
C ARG A 94 10.29 -12.19 -4.59
N GLY A 95 9.14 -11.51 -4.67
CA GLY A 95 8.50 -10.92 -3.50
C GLY A 95 8.05 -11.97 -2.48
N LEU A 96 7.39 -13.04 -2.93
CA LEU A 96 6.85 -14.08 -2.06
C LEU A 96 7.95 -14.79 -1.26
N ALA A 97 9.08 -15.09 -1.90
CA ALA A 97 10.24 -15.73 -1.28
C ALA A 97 10.82 -14.92 -0.10
N ARG A 98 10.61 -13.59 -0.07
CA ARG A 98 11.01 -12.74 1.06
C ARG A 98 10.11 -12.95 2.29
N LEU A 99 8.86 -13.36 2.08
CA LEU A 99 7.86 -13.55 3.13
C LEU A 99 7.80 -14.99 3.64
N THR A 100 7.87 -15.96 2.75
CA THR A 100 7.65 -17.37 3.09
C THR A 100 8.35 -18.29 2.10
N GLY A 101 8.64 -19.52 2.54
CA GLY A 101 9.05 -20.62 1.66
C GLY A 101 7.87 -21.43 1.11
N ALA A 102 6.64 -21.07 1.48
CA ALA A 102 5.44 -21.71 0.95
C ALA A 102 5.21 -21.33 -0.52
N ASP A 103 4.71 -22.30 -1.30
CA ASP A 103 4.26 -22.07 -2.66
C ASP A 103 2.81 -21.58 -2.64
N ILE A 104 2.64 -20.27 -2.82
CA ILE A 104 1.33 -19.63 -2.92
C ILE A 104 1.16 -19.17 -4.37
N PRO A 105 0.06 -19.52 -5.06
CA PRO A 105 -0.12 -19.13 -6.44
C PRO A 105 -0.39 -17.63 -6.57
N GLN A 106 0.15 -17.03 -7.63
CA GLN A 106 -0.14 -15.65 -7.99
C GLN A 106 -1.65 -15.50 -8.29
N THR A 107 -2.27 -14.47 -7.73
CA THR A 107 -3.67 -14.15 -8.05
C THR A 107 -3.78 -13.70 -9.51
N PRO A 108 -4.71 -14.25 -10.31
CA PRO A 108 -4.92 -13.81 -11.69
C PRO A 108 -5.26 -12.32 -11.77
N ARG A 109 -4.81 -11.64 -12.83
CA ARG A 109 -5.06 -10.21 -13.02
C ARG A 109 -6.54 -9.83 -12.97
N SER A 110 -7.43 -10.70 -13.46
CA SER A 110 -8.89 -10.51 -13.43
C SER A 110 -9.49 -10.56 -12.01
N ALA A 111 -8.81 -11.23 -11.08
CA ALA A 111 -9.20 -11.33 -9.67
C ALA A 111 -8.52 -10.27 -8.79
N CYS A 112 -7.50 -9.57 -9.30
CA CYS A 112 -6.90 -8.42 -8.63
C CYS A 112 -7.84 -7.21 -8.73
N SER A 113 -8.25 -6.68 -7.57
CA SER A 113 -9.02 -5.44 -7.49
C SER A 113 -8.38 -4.47 -6.50
N LEU A 114 -8.39 -3.18 -6.82
CA LEU A 114 -7.90 -2.14 -5.91
C LEU A 114 -8.81 -1.99 -4.68
N ALA A 115 -10.10 -2.32 -4.79
CA ALA A 115 -10.98 -2.42 -3.63
C ALA A 115 -10.55 -3.55 -2.66
N GLY A 116 -10.09 -4.69 -3.21
CA GLY A 116 -9.47 -5.76 -2.42
C GLY A 116 -8.15 -5.32 -1.78
N LEU A 117 -7.34 -4.55 -2.51
CA LEU A 117 -6.06 -4.02 -2.03
C LEU A 117 -6.18 -3.25 -0.72
N ARG A 118 -7.21 -2.40 -0.57
CA ARG A 118 -7.44 -1.66 0.68
C ARG A 118 -7.58 -2.61 1.87
N ARG A 119 -8.46 -3.61 1.75
CA ARG A 119 -8.66 -4.61 2.83
C ARG A 119 -7.39 -5.40 3.12
N HIS A 120 -6.62 -5.73 2.08
CA HIS A 120 -5.33 -6.41 2.25
C HIS A 120 -4.34 -5.55 3.03
N LEU A 121 -4.22 -4.26 2.70
CA LEU A 121 -3.33 -3.35 3.44
C LEU A 121 -3.80 -3.10 4.88
N GLU A 122 -5.10 -2.98 5.14
CA GLU A 122 -5.66 -2.89 6.50
C GLU A 122 -5.30 -4.14 7.33
N ALA A 123 -5.43 -5.34 6.75
CA ALA A 123 -5.03 -6.57 7.42
C ALA A 123 -3.53 -6.61 7.72
N LEU A 124 -2.70 -6.18 6.77
CA LEU A 124 -1.25 -6.12 6.92
C LEU A 124 -0.77 -5.03 7.89
N ALA A 125 -1.51 -3.92 8.03
CA ALA A 125 -1.19 -2.86 8.98
C ALA A 125 -1.25 -3.33 10.45
N ARG A 126 -2.04 -4.39 10.72
CA ARG A 126 -2.13 -5.02 12.05
C ARG A 126 -0.88 -5.82 12.43
N LEU A 127 0.05 -6.06 11.51
CA LEU A 127 1.31 -6.73 11.81
C LEU A 127 2.19 -5.88 12.74
N ALA A 128 3.00 -6.56 13.55
CA ALA A 128 4.04 -5.89 14.33
C ALA A 128 5.01 -5.12 13.40
N PRO A 129 5.58 -3.98 13.83
CA PRO A 129 6.41 -3.12 12.96
C PRO A 129 7.52 -3.84 12.18
N PRO A 130 8.27 -4.82 12.74
CA PRO A 130 9.27 -5.57 12.00
C PRO A 130 8.69 -6.36 10.82
N LEU A 131 7.49 -6.92 10.99
CA LEU A 131 6.81 -7.68 9.94
C LEU A 131 6.23 -6.76 8.87
N ARG A 132 5.73 -5.57 9.23
CA ARG A 132 5.33 -4.56 8.24
C ARG A 132 6.49 -4.13 7.35
N ARG A 133 7.67 -3.90 7.95
CA ARG A 133 8.90 -3.64 7.18
C ARG A 133 9.24 -4.80 6.25
N ARG A 134 9.14 -6.05 6.73
CA ARG A 134 9.38 -7.23 5.89
C ARG A 134 8.41 -7.33 4.71
N VAL A 135 7.14 -6.97 4.91
CA VAL A 135 6.15 -6.86 3.82
C VAL A 135 6.55 -5.78 2.82
N LEU A 136 6.99 -4.61 3.28
CA LEU A 136 7.46 -3.54 2.40
C LEU A 136 8.71 -3.96 1.60
N GLU A 137 9.67 -4.65 2.22
CA GLU A 137 10.85 -5.19 1.54
C GLU A 137 10.47 -6.22 0.47
N ALA A 138 9.51 -7.09 0.76
CA ALA A 138 8.98 -8.03 -0.23
C ALA A 138 8.33 -7.31 -1.42
N CYS A 139 7.60 -6.21 -1.16
CA CYS A 139 7.04 -5.37 -2.20
C CYS A 139 8.15 -4.72 -3.05
N ALA A 140 9.23 -4.24 -2.41
CA ALA A 140 10.38 -3.68 -3.09
C ALA A 140 11.08 -4.71 -4.00
N GLU A 141 11.33 -5.93 -3.51
CA GLU A 141 11.88 -7.03 -4.31
C GLU A 141 10.99 -7.42 -5.49
N CYS A 142 9.67 -7.32 -5.31
CA CYS A 142 8.70 -7.57 -6.36
C CYS A 142 8.78 -6.53 -7.47
N VAL A 143 8.76 -5.23 -7.13
CA VAL A 143 8.83 -4.16 -8.15
C VAL A 143 10.21 -4.03 -8.78
N MET A 144 11.28 -4.42 -8.06
CA MET A 144 12.66 -4.44 -8.55
C MET A 144 13.02 -5.72 -9.32
N ALA A 145 12.03 -6.50 -9.74
CA ALA A 145 12.24 -7.80 -10.37
C ALA A 145 13.09 -7.72 -11.65
N ASP A 146 12.88 -6.66 -12.44
CA ASP A 146 13.58 -6.36 -13.70
C ASP A 146 14.78 -5.40 -13.53
N GLY A 147 15.11 -5.06 -12.28
CA GLY A 147 16.22 -4.17 -11.94
C GLY A 147 15.96 -2.68 -12.19
N THR A 148 14.77 -2.28 -12.64
CA THR A 148 14.46 -0.88 -12.97
C THR A 148 13.24 -0.38 -12.20
N LEU A 149 13.43 0.51 -11.21
CA LEU A 149 12.31 1.17 -10.53
C LEU A 149 11.76 2.32 -11.39
N ARG A 150 10.57 2.15 -11.95
CA ARG A 150 9.88 3.22 -12.68
C ARG A 150 9.25 4.21 -11.69
N PRO A 151 9.08 5.50 -12.04
CA PRO A 151 8.48 6.50 -11.15
C PRO A 151 7.14 6.06 -10.55
N ARG A 152 6.27 5.45 -11.38
CA ARG A 152 4.95 4.94 -10.94
C ARG A 152 5.05 3.80 -9.93
N GLU A 153 6.04 2.93 -10.06
CA GLU A 153 6.29 1.83 -9.10
C GLU A 153 6.85 2.37 -7.78
N GLY A 154 7.71 3.40 -7.85
CA GLY A 154 8.19 4.12 -6.67
C GLY A 154 7.07 4.84 -5.91
N GLU A 155 6.12 5.45 -6.62
CA GLU A 155 4.91 6.04 -6.00
C GLU A 155 4.03 4.97 -5.35
N LEU A 156 3.85 3.83 -6.02
CA LEU A 156 3.09 2.71 -5.48
C LEU A 156 3.73 2.15 -4.20
N LEU A 157 5.04 1.93 -4.21
CA LEU A 157 5.78 1.45 -3.05
C LEU A 157 5.70 2.47 -1.89
N ARG A 158 5.73 3.77 -2.19
CA ARG A 158 5.54 4.83 -1.20
C ARG A 158 4.16 4.80 -0.56
N ALA A 159 3.12 4.58 -1.36
CA ALA A 159 1.77 4.43 -0.87
C ALA A 159 1.60 3.19 0.02
N VAL A 160 2.19 2.06 -0.37
CA VAL A 160 2.19 0.84 0.44
C VAL A 160 2.91 1.08 1.77
N ALA A 161 4.04 1.77 1.78
CA ALA A 161 4.73 2.06 3.03
C ALA A 161 3.95 2.99 3.96
N GLU A 162 3.29 4.01 3.42
CA GLU A 162 2.39 4.86 4.21
C GLU A 162 1.19 4.08 4.74
N ALA A 163 0.62 3.17 3.94
CA ALA A 163 -0.47 2.29 4.40
C ALA A 163 -0.02 1.33 5.52
N LEU A 164 1.21 0.81 5.44
CA LEU A 164 1.79 -0.11 6.41
C LEU A 164 2.46 0.59 7.60
N ASP A 165 2.40 1.92 7.68
CA ASP A 165 3.09 2.70 8.73
C ASP A 165 4.57 2.32 8.86
N VAL A 166 5.24 2.19 7.71
CA VAL A 166 6.68 1.95 7.63
C VAL A 166 7.31 3.23 7.09
N PRO A 167 8.16 3.92 7.86
CA PRO A 167 8.82 5.12 7.37
C PRO A 167 9.76 4.74 6.22
N ILE A 168 9.48 5.25 5.02
CA ILE A 168 10.47 5.27 3.94
C ILE A 168 11.41 6.44 4.23
N PRO A 169 12.73 6.22 4.33
CA PRO A 169 13.68 7.31 4.45
C PRO A 169 13.50 8.26 3.25
N PRO A 170 13.44 9.58 3.46
CA PRO A 170 13.25 10.52 2.36
C PRO A 170 14.36 10.30 1.34
N HIS A 171 13.98 10.06 0.09
CA HIS A 171 14.95 10.09 -1.00
C HIS A 171 15.53 11.51 -0.99
N GLN A 172 16.81 11.66 -0.65
CA GLN A 172 17.49 12.92 -0.91
C GLN A 172 17.30 13.21 -2.40
N PRO A 173 16.79 14.38 -2.81
CA PRO A 173 16.83 14.75 -4.22
C PRO A 173 18.28 14.61 -4.67
N ALA A 174 18.48 14.01 -5.85
CA ALA A 174 19.79 13.89 -6.47
C ALA A 174 20.49 15.25 -6.33
N ALA A 175 21.65 15.25 -5.68
CA ALA A 175 22.48 16.44 -5.56
C ALA A 175 22.72 16.95 -6.99
N ALA A 176 22.13 18.10 -7.31
CA ALA A 176 22.55 18.88 -8.45
C ALA A 176 23.86 19.57 -8.05
N ALA A 177 24.99 18.95 -8.41
CA ALA A 177 26.27 19.58 -8.75
C ALA A 177 27.27 18.49 -9.17
#